data_AF-A0A225UJC0-F1
#
_entry.id   AF-A0A225UJC0-F1
#
_cell.length_a   1.000
_cell.length_b   1.000
_cell.length_c   1.000
_cell.angle_alpha   90.00
_cell.angle_beta   90.00
_cell.angle_gamma   90.00
#
_symmetry.space_group_name_H-M   'P 1'
#
loop_
_entity.id
_entity.type
_entity.pdbx_description
1 polymer ?
#
loop_
_entity_poly.entity_id
_entity_poly.type
_entity_poly.pdbx_seq_one_letter_code
_entity_poly.pdbx_strand_id
1 'polypeptide(L)'
;MTTGGSSRCESETECGSGGSRYDGVCDKDGCDFNPFRMGNKTFFGPGSDYTIDTTKSFTVVTRFITEDGTATGTLSEITRYYVQNGETHEMPYATWSGIEDMNSLTDDQCSAAKTEFGDEDDHKAKGGLAQMGLAMKRGMVLTMSLWTDNAAYCLWLDSDYPVTADASEPGVARGTCATTTGIPDDVISEQPDATVVFSNIRFGDIGTTHGLEQHNVQDYNVFRIFNFYGYIYDDNFSVNVDQLHGCFKFY
;
A
#
# COMPACT_ATOMS: atom_id res chain seq x y z
N MET A 1 -11.11 -6.25 -23.50
CA MET A 1 -11.33 -7.45 -22.66
C MET A 1 -10.46 -7.28 -21.44
N THR A 2 -11.01 -7.33 -20.22
CA THR A 2 -10.17 -7.47 -19.02
C THR A 2 -9.73 -8.92 -18.89
N THR A 3 -8.43 -9.19 -18.95
CA THR A 3 -7.89 -10.55 -18.92
C THR A 3 -8.00 -11.13 -17.50
N GLY A 4 -8.74 -12.24 -17.38
CA GLY A 4 -9.08 -12.86 -16.10
C GLY A 4 -7.96 -13.66 -15.46
N GLY A 5 -6.79 -13.05 -15.20
CA GLY A 5 -5.59 -13.71 -14.68
C GLY A 5 -4.34 -13.31 -15.46
N SER A 6 -3.28 -14.12 -15.36
CA SER A 6 -2.04 -13.87 -16.12
C SER A 6 -2.30 -13.91 -17.63
N SER A 7 -1.78 -12.90 -18.34
CA SER A 7 -1.86 -12.78 -19.80
C SER A 7 -0.56 -12.21 -20.34
N ARG A 8 -0.19 -12.60 -21.57
CA ARG A 8 0.91 -11.99 -22.32
C ARG A 8 0.35 -10.80 -23.11
N CYS A 9 1.02 -9.66 -22.99
CA CYS A 9 0.90 -8.54 -23.92
C CYS A 9 2.10 -8.54 -24.89
N GLU A 10 1.96 -7.91 -26.06
CA GLU A 10 2.97 -7.95 -27.13
C GLU A 10 3.35 -6.58 -27.70
N SER A 11 2.56 -5.53 -27.45
CA SER A 11 2.83 -4.16 -27.91
C SER A 11 2.99 -3.18 -26.75
N GLU A 12 3.68 -2.06 -26.97
CA GLU A 12 3.88 -1.02 -25.93
C GLU A 12 2.54 -0.51 -25.38
N THR A 13 1.56 -0.30 -26.25
CA THR A 13 0.20 0.12 -25.90
C THR A 13 -0.50 -0.93 -25.02
N GLU A 14 -0.52 -2.20 -25.43
CA GLU A 14 -1.17 -3.28 -24.67
C GLU A 14 -0.50 -3.56 -23.32
N CYS A 15 0.85 -3.53 -23.29
CA CYS A 15 1.65 -3.66 -22.07
C CYS A 15 1.67 -2.38 -21.23
N GLY A 16 1.11 -1.26 -21.71
CA GLY A 16 1.20 0.07 -21.12
C GLY A 16 2.62 0.56 -20.84
N SER A 17 3.61 0.23 -21.68
CA SER A 17 5.02 0.57 -21.48
C SER A 17 5.43 1.85 -22.21
N GLY A 18 6.55 2.45 -21.78
CA GLY A 18 7.02 3.71 -22.36
C GLY A 18 6.01 4.83 -22.11
N GLY A 19 5.62 5.54 -23.17
CA GLY A 19 4.62 6.61 -23.09
C GLY A 19 3.18 6.12 -22.86
N SER A 20 2.89 4.85 -23.12
CA SER A 20 1.52 4.30 -23.09
C SER A 20 1.03 3.89 -21.69
N ARG A 21 1.48 4.54 -20.60
CA ARG A 21 1.26 4.09 -19.21
C ARG A 21 -0.18 3.65 -18.90
N TYR A 22 -1.16 4.43 -19.37
CA TYR A 22 -2.59 4.26 -19.10
C TYR A 22 -3.36 3.54 -20.24
N ASP A 23 -2.76 3.39 -21.43
CA ASP A 23 -3.38 2.69 -22.57
C ASP A 23 -3.49 1.16 -22.35
N GLY A 24 -2.74 0.63 -21.38
CA GLY A 24 -2.56 -0.80 -21.15
C GLY A 24 -3.79 -1.55 -20.60
N VAL A 25 -3.69 -2.88 -20.57
CA VAL A 25 -4.76 -3.75 -20.03
C VAL A 25 -4.84 -3.80 -18.50
N CYS A 26 -3.90 -3.15 -17.81
CA CYS A 26 -3.82 -3.08 -16.35
C CYS A 26 -3.60 -1.63 -15.89
N ASP A 27 -4.28 -1.26 -14.81
CA ASP A 27 -3.93 -0.11 -13.97
C ASP A 27 -2.47 -0.27 -13.49
N LYS A 28 -1.68 0.80 -13.60
CA LYS A 28 -0.25 0.84 -13.25
C LYS A 28 0.09 1.71 -12.06
N ASP A 29 -0.85 2.52 -11.59
CA ASP A 29 -0.68 3.35 -10.41
C ASP A 29 -1.29 2.66 -9.19
N GLY A 30 -2.42 1.99 -9.38
CA GLY A 30 -3.31 1.59 -8.31
C GLY A 30 -4.15 2.75 -7.80
N CYS A 31 -4.98 2.41 -6.80
CA CYS A 31 -5.48 3.37 -5.82
C CYS A 31 -4.69 3.13 -4.52
N ASP A 32 -3.83 4.09 -4.16
CA ASP A 32 -2.90 3.99 -3.04
C ASP A 32 -3.42 4.65 -1.75
N PHE A 33 -2.92 4.18 -0.60
CA PHE A 33 -3.04 4.86 0.68
C PHE A 33 -1.69 4.87 1.38
N ASN A 34 -0.82 5.79 0.97
CA ASN A 34 0.35 6.14 1.78
C ASN A 34 -0.08 7.21 2.82
N PRO A 35 -0.01 6.94 4.14
CA PRO A 35 -0.41 7.92 5.17
C PRO A 35 0.32 9.27 5.09
N PHE A 36 1.60 9.27 4.70
CA PHE A 36 2.41 10.47 4.51
C PHE A 36 1.97 11.23 3.26
N ARG A 37 1.72 10.53 2.14
CA ARG A 37 1.14 11.11 0.90
C ARG A 37 -0.25 11.69 1.15
N MET A 38 -1.05 11.05 2.00
CA MET A 38 -2.36 11.53 2.47
C MET A 38 -2.27 12.64 3.54
N GLY A 39 -1.05 13.09 3.87
CA GLY A 39 -0.77 14.28 4.69
C GLY A 39 -0.36 14.00 6.15
N ASN A 40 -0.57 12.79 6.67
CA ASN A 40 -0.14 12.42 8.02
C ASN A 40 1.33 11.95 8.04
N LYS A 41 2.23 12.92 8.23
CA LYS A 41 3.68 12.71 8.20
C LYS A 41 4.28 12.06 9.47
N THR A 42 3.47 11.74 10.47
CA THR A 42 3.92 11.13 11.76
C THR A 42 3.21 9.81 12.10
N PHE A 43 2.50 9.20 11.15
CA PHE A 43 1.82 7.92 11.40
C PHE A 43 2.77 6.71 11.32
N PHE A 44 3.70 6.68 10.37
CA PHE A 44 4.53 5.50 10.09
C PHE A 44 5.98 5.92 9.79
N GLY A 45 6.95 5.40 10.55
CA GLY A 45 8.37 5.75 10.40
C GLY A 45 9.23 5.37 11.61
N PRO A 46 10.53 5.72 11.62
CA PRO A 46 11.46 5.28 12.65
C PRO A 46 11.34 5.98 14.00
N GLY A 47 11.24 5.18 15.06
CA GLY A 47 11.33 5.65 16.45
C GLY A 47 10.00 6.04 17.06
N SER A 48 10.05 6.40 18.35
CA SER A 48 8.88 6.66 19.19
C SER A 48 8.08 7.93 18.85
N ASP A 49 8.55 8.71 17.89
CA ASP A 49 7.88 9.94 17.44
C ASP A 49 6.81 9.64 16.36
N TYR A 50 6.77 8.40 15.85
CA TYR A 50 5.75 7.90 14.93
C TYR A 50 4.71 7.04 15.65
N THR A 51 3.48 6.98 15.12
CA THR A 51 2.41 6.11 15.66
C THR A 51 2.75 4.62 15.50
N ILE A 52 3.36 4.25 14.36
CA ILE A 52 3.96 2.95 14.10
C ILE A 52 5.47 3.14 13.97
N ASP A 53 6.19 2.68 14.99
CA ASP A 53 7.65 2.75 15.05
C ASP A 53 8.27 1.60 14.23
N THR A 54 8.85 1.91 13.08
CA THR A 54 9.42 0.90 12.17
C THR A 54 10.66 0.19 12.70
N THR A 55 11.31 0.70 13.76
CA THR A 55 12.43 0.03 14.44
C THR A 55 12.01 -1.17 15.29
N LYS A 56 10.69 -1.39 15.43
CA LYS A 56 10.09 -2.48 16.22
C LYS A 56 9.10 -3.27 15.37
N SER A 57 8.93 -4.56 15.69
CA SER A 57 7.91 -5.36 15.02
C SER A 57 6.48 -4.87 15.33
N PHE A 58 5.73 -4.59 14.27
CA PHE A 58 4.29 -4.38 14.26
C PHE A 58 3.61 -5.55 13.55
N THR A 59 2.29 -5.70 13.77
CA THR A 59 1.41 -6.53 12.94
C THR A 59 0.65 -5.63 11.97
N VAL A 60 0.71 -5.91 10.67
CA VAL A 60 -0.17 -5.27 9.68
C VAL A 60 -1.48 -6.05 9.58
N VAL A 61 -2.62 -5.37 9.47
CA VAL A 61 -3.94 -5.98 9.26
C VAL A 61 -4.69 -5.29 8.12
N THR A 62 -4.93 -5.99 7.01
CA THR A 62 -5.77 -5.51 5.89
C THR A 62 -7.06 -6.33 5.82
N ARG A 63 -8.24 -5.70 5.91
CA ARG A 63 -9.57 -6.32 5.78
C ARG A 63 -10.15 -5.99 4.40
N PHE A 64 -10.84 -6.94 3.76
CA PHE A 64 -11.48 -6.76 2.46
C PHE A 64 -12.99 -6.94 2.60
N ILE A 65 -13.75 -5.85 2.49
CA ILE A 65 -15.17 -5.77 2.84
C ILE A 65 -16.02 -5.79 1.57
N THR A 66 -17.13 -6.52 1.62
CA THR A 66 -18.08 -6.67 0.50
C THR A 66 -19.43 -6.03 0.80
N GLU A 67 -20.12 -5.58 -0.26
CA GLU A 67 -21.41 -4.86 -0.19
C GLU A 67 -22.49 -5.56 0.65
N ASP A 68 -22.48 -6.90 0.68
CA ASP A 68 -23.46 -7.75 1.36
C ASP A 68 -22.92 -8.48 2.59
N GLY A 69 -21.65 -8.21 2.97
CA GLY A 69 -20.97 -8.90 4.06
C GLY A 69 -20.67 -10.39 3.80
N THR A 70 -20.78 -10.86 2.55
CA THR A 70 -20.50 -12.26 2.18
C THR A 70 -19.22 -12.39 1.36
N ALA A 71 -18.59 -13.58 1.42
CA ALA A 71 -17.50 -13.96 0.53
C ALA A 71 -17.88 -14.02 -0.97
N THR A 72 -19.17 -13.84 -1.31
CA THR A 72 -19.69 -13.81 -2.69
C THR A 72 -20.03 -12.41 -3.21
N GLY A 73 -20.23 -11.41 -2.34
CA GLY A 73 -20.57 -10.03 -2.71
C GLY A 73 -19.47 -9.29 -3.46
N THR A 74 -19.78 -8.13 -4.03
CA THR A 74 -18.78 -7.25 -4.68
C THR A 74 -17.83 -6.69 -3.61
N LEU A 75 -16.53 -6.58 -3.90
CA LEU A 75 -15.60 -5.87 -3.03
C LEU A 75 -15.93 -4.37 -3.10
N SER A 76 -16.19 -3.76 -1.95
CA SER A 76 -16.62 -2.36 -1.84
C SER A 76 -15.64 -1.49 -1.07
N GLU A 77 -14.88 -2.08 -0.14
CA GLU A 77 -13.92 -1.35 0.68
C GLU A 77 -12.72 -2.23 1.06
N ILE A 78 -11.52 -1.64 1.11
CA ILE A 78 -10.34 -2.23 1.74
C ILE A 78 -9.93 -1.33 2.91
N THR A 79 -9.96 -1.87 4.14
CA THR A 79 -9.52 -1.13 5.33
C THR A 79 -8.22 -1.72 5.88
N ARG A 80 -7.43 -0.88 6.55
CA ARG A 80 -6.15 -1.23 7.16
C ARG A 80 -6.12 -0.78 8.62
N TYR A 81 -5.45 -1.55 9.46
CA TYR A 81 -4.95 -1.10 10.76
C TYR A 81 -3.66 -1.85 11.12
N TYR A 82 -3.03 -1.45 12.22
CA TYR A 82 -1.81 -2.05 12.74
C TYR A 82 -1.97 -2.42 14.21
N VAL A 83 -1.18 -3.37 14.68
CA VAL A 83 -1.04 -3.67 16.12
C VAL A 83 0.44 -3.63 16.50
N GLN A 84 0.84 -2.71 17.38
CA GLN A 84 2.21 -2.61 17.88
C GLN A 84 2.22 -2.54 19.41
N ASN A 85 3.16 -3.23 20.06
CA ASN A 85 3.27 -3.34 21.52
C ASN A 85 2.01 -3.88 22.27
N GLY A 86 0.98 -4.32 21.54
CA GLY A 86 -0.32 -4.73 22.07
C GLY A 86 -1.45 -3.71 21.84
N GLU A 87 -1.14 -2.50 21.39
CA GLU A 87 -2.09 -1.45 21.06
C GLU A 87 -2.52 -1.55 19.58
N THR A 88 -3.78 -1.21 19.30
CA THR A 88 -4.35 -1.17 17.95
C THR A 88 -4.39 0.27 17.42
N HIS A 89 -3.89 0.47 16.21
CA HIS A 89 -3.85 1.76 15.53
C HIS A 89 -4.55 1.64 14.17
N GLU A 90 -5.78 2.16 14.07
CA GLU A 90 -6.47 2.31 12.77
C GLU A 90 -5.71 3.33 11.89
N MET A 91 -5.94 3.28 10.58
CA MET A 91 -5.36 4.26 9.64
C MET A 91 -5.80 5.71 9.98
N PRO A 92 -4.91 6.70 9.78
CA PRO A 92 -5.28 8.09 9.91
C PRO A 92 -6.16 8.50 8.73
N TYR A 93 -7.03 9.49 8.96
CA TYR A 93 -7.74 10.16 7.88
C TYR A 93 -6.77 11.02 7.05
N ALA A 94 -7.02 11.09 5.74
CA ALA A 94 -6.36 12.04 4.85
C ALA A 94 -6.62 13.50 5.30
N THR A 95 -5.66 14.39 5.05
CA THR A 95 -5.73 15.80 5.49
C THR A 95 -5.84 16.79 4.32
N TRP A 96 -6.05 16.30 3.09
CA TRP A 96 -6.19 17.12 1.89
C TRP A 96 -7.64 17.56 1.67
N SER A 97 -7.83 18.79 1.20
CA SER A 97 -9.14 19.45 1.14
C SER A 97 -10.14 18.84 0.17
N GLY A 98 -9.68 18.19 -0.90
CA GLY A 98 -10.51 17.49 -1.89
C GLY A 98 -10.83 16.04 -1.51
N ILE A 99 -10.40 15.55 -0.35
CA ILE A 99 -10.56 14.15 0.09
C ILE A 99 -11.37 14.10 1.39
N GLU A 100 -12.65 13.72 1.31
CA GLU A 100 -13.54 13.62 2.47
C GLU A 100 -13.43 12.22 3.13
N ASP A 101 -13.24 12.20 4.46
CA ASP A 101 -13.26 11.02 5.34
C ASP A 101 -12.50 9.76 4.87
N MET A 102 -11.41 9.92 4.10
CA MET A 102 -10.58 8.81 3.63
C MET A 102 -9.63 8.28 4.72
N ASN A 103 -10.02 7.20 5.40
CA ASN A 103 -9.13 6.31 6.17
C ASN A 103 -9.11 4.85 5.64
N SER A 104 -9.76 4.61 4.51
CA SER A 104 -9.83 3.33 3.80
C SER A 104 -9.70 3.53 2.28
N LEU A 105 -9.81 2.44 1.52
CA LEU A 105 -9.93 2.47 0.06
C LEU A 105 -11.35 2.07 -0.35
N THR A 106 -12.08 3.03 -0.93
CA THR A 106 -13.35 2.83 -1.66
C THR A 106 -13.24 3.49 -3.04
N ASP A 107 -14.02 3.07 -4.03
CA ASP A 107 -13.93 3.63 -5.40
C ASP A 107 -14.16 5.16 -5.44
N ASP A 108 -14.97 5.72 -4.54
CA ASP A 108 -15.19 7.17 -4.44
C ASP A 108 -14.00 7.90 -3.79
N GLN A 109 -13.41 7.36 -2.71
CA GLN A 109 -12.18 7.90 -2.12
C GLN A 109 -10.99 7.80 -3.08
N CYS A 110 -10.89 6.72 -3.86
CA CYS A 110 -9.94 6.59 -4.95
C CYS A 110 -10.11 7.70 -5.99
N SER A 111 -11.35 7.94 -6.43
CA SER A 111 -11.68 9.01 -7.38
C SER A 111 -11.31 10.39 -6.83
N ALA A 112 -11.58 10.64 -5.54
CA ALA A 112 -11.28 11.89 -4.86
C ALA A 112 -9.77 12.13 -4.74
N ALA A 113 -9.00 11.13 -4.30
CA ALA A 113 -7.54 11.22 -4.20
C ALA A 113 -6.89 11.46 -5.57
N LYS A 114 -7.29 10.72 -6.62
CA LYS A 114 -6.83 10.95 -8.00
C LYS A 114 -7.13 12.38 -8.46
N THR A 115 -8.32 12.91 -8.15
CA THR A 115 -8.74 14.27 -8.50
C THR A 115 -7.93 15.35 -7.77
N GLU A 116 -7.70 15.22 -6.45
CA GLU A 116 -6.92 16.17 -5.65
C GLU A 116 -5.44 16.18 -6.03
N PHE A 117 -4.88 15.02 -6.42
CA PHE A 117 -3.48 14.89 -6.82
C PHE A 117 -3.22 15.17 -8.31
N GLY A 118 -4.26 15.27 -9.14
CA GLY A 118 -4.13 15.42 -10.59
C GLY A 118 -3.64 14.16 -11.32
N ASP A 119 -3.73 12.99 -10.68
CA ASP A 119 -3.39 11.69 -11.25
C ASP A 119 -4.52 11.17 -12.17
N GLU A 120 -4.19 10.37 -13.19
CA GLU A 120 -5.21 9.69 -14.03
C GLU A 120 -5.92 8.58 -13.22
N ASP A 121 -7.25 8.57 -13.23
CA ASP A 121 -8.09 7.56 -12.56
C ASP A 121 -8.27 6.30 -13.43
N ASP A 122 -7.14 5.70 -13.81
CA ASP A 122 -7.13 4.45 -14.57
C ASP A 122 -7.64 3.26 -13.73
N HIS A 123 -7.63 3.39 -12.39
CA HIS A 123 -8.23 2.44 -11.46
C HIS A 123 -9.72 2.24 -11.77
N LYS A 124 -10.47 3.35 -11.82
CA LYS A 124 -11.89 3.37 -12.20
C LYS A 124 -12.10 2.97 -13.66
N ALA A 125 -11.22 3.38 -14.56
CA ALA A 125 -11.29 3.00 -15.98
C ALA A 125 -11.10 1.48 -16.21
N LYS A 126 -10.30 0.79 -15.39
CA LYS A 126 -10.16 -0.67 -15.42
C LYS A 126 -11.26 -1.41 -14.63
N GLY A 127 -12.12 -0.71 -13.89
CA GLY A 127 -13.29 -1.25 -13.18
C GLY A 127 -13.17 -1.37 -11.66
N GLY A 128 -12.23 -0.65 -11.04
CA GLY A 128 -12.18 -0.38 -9.61
C GLY A 128 -12.11 -1.59 -8.68
N LEU A 129 -12.57 -1.41 -7.44
CA LEU A 129 -12.63 -2.46 -6.43
C LEU A 129 -13.50 -3.64 -6.87
N ALA A 130 -14.56 -3.41 -7.64
CA ALA A 130 -15.37 -4.49 -8.21
C ALA A 130 -14.53 -5.45 -9.08
N GLN A 131 -13.70 -4.93 -9.97
CA GLN A 131 -12.79 -5.73 -10.80
C GLN A 131 -11.66 -6.39 -9.98
N MET A 132 -11.16 -5.72 -8.94
CA MET A 132 -10.19 -6.30 -8.00
C MET A 132 -10.81 -7.47 -7.22
N GLY A 133 -12.05 -7.33 -6.76
CA GLY A 133 -12.83 -8.41 -6.13
C GLY A 133 -13.03 -9.62 -7.05
N LEU A 134 -13.21 -9.40 -8.35
CA LEU A 134 -13.23 -10.49 -9.34
C LEU A 134 -11.87 -11.20 -9.46
N ALA A 135 -10.74 -10.50 -9.27
CA ALA A 135 -9.42 -11.13 -9.20
C ALA A 135 -9.25 -11.97 -7.92
N MET A 136 -9.62 -11.42 -6.76
CA MET A 136 -9.60 -12.14 -5.48
C MET A 136 -10.45 -13.42 -5.51
N LYS A 137 -11.64 -13.37 -6.14
CA LYS A 137 -12.55 -14.53 -6.29
C LYS A 137 -11.98 -15.65 -7.17
N ARG A 138 -11.07 -15.35 -8.11
CA ARG A 138 -10.32 -16.37 -8.88
C ARG A 138 -9.22 -17.06 -8.07
N GLY A 139 -8.87 -16.49 -6.91
CA GLY A 139 -7.68 -16.85 -6.15
C GLY A 139 -6.45 -16.06 -6.62
N MET A 140 -5.63 -15.65 -5.66
CA MET A 140 -4.38 -14.92 -5.87
C MET A 140 -3.25 -15.65 -5.13
N VAL A 141 -2.02 -15.50 -5.64
CA VAL A 141 -0.81 -16.06 -5.01
C VAL A 141 -0.23 -15.01 -4.08
N LEU A 142 0.13 -15.39 -2.85
CA LEU A 142 0.91 -14.54 -1.96
C LEU A 142 2.35 -14.43 -2.51
N THR A 143 2.78 -13.20 -2.76
CA THR A 143 4.16 -12.85 -3.09
C THR A 143 4.79 -12.12 -1.91
N MET A 144 6.07 -12.38 -1.66
CA MET A 144 6.91 -11.68 -0.69
C MET A 144 8.24 -11.40 -1.38
N SER A 145 8.76 -10.18 -1.28
CA SER A 145 9.94 -9.75 -2.05
C SER A 145 10.77 -8.69 -1.34
N LEU A 146 12.04 -8.60 -1.76
CA LEU A 146 13.04 -7.60 -1.38
C LEU A 146 13.73 -7.22 -2.70
N TRP A 147 13.64 -5.96 -3.14
CA TRP A 147 14.01 -5.52 -4.49
C TRP A 147 14.38 -4.02 -4.51
N THR A 148 15.27 -3.61 -5.42
CA THR A 148 15.62 -2.20 -5.67
C THR A 148 15.01 -1.72 -7.00
N ASP A 149 14.52 -0.49 -7.02
CA ASP A 149 13.81 0.06 -8.18
C ASP A 149 14.78 0.68 -9.20
N ASN A 150 14.90 0.04 -10.36
CA ASN A 150 15.75 0.48 -11.46
C ASN A 150 15.06 1.48 -12.41
N ALA A 151 13.78 1.82 -12.19
CA ALA A 151 13.00 2.71 -13.05
C ALA A 151 12.70 4.06 -12.40
N ALA A 152 12.43 4.10 -11.10
CA ALA A 152 12.06 5.32 -10.37
C ALA A 152 12.68 5.42 -8.95
N TYR A 153 13.70 4.61 -8.65
CA TYR A 153 14.51 4.68 -7.42
C TYR A 153 13.69 4.69 -6.11
N CYS A 154 12.52 4.05 -6.10
CA CYS A 154 11.58 4.00 -4.97
C CYS A 154 10.98 5.36 -4.55
N LEU A 155 11.33 6.45 -5.21
CA LEU A 155 10.89 7.82 -4.86
C LEU A 155 9.36 7.99 -4.90
N TRP A 156 8.68 7.20 -5.75
CA TRP A 156 7.21 7.10 -5.84
C TRP A 156 6.53 6.50 -4.60
N LEU A 157 7.31 5.88 -3.71
CA LEU A 157 6.91 5.35 -2.42
C LEU A 157 7.32 6.29 -1.28
N ASP A 158 8.56 6.80 -1.30
CA ASP A 158 9.26 7.23 -0.08
C ASP A 158 9.92 8.64 -0.12
N SER A 159 9.81 9.36 -1.24
CA SER A 159 10.41 10.69 -1.46
C SER A 159 9.37 11.67 -2.04
N ASP A 160 9.84 12.78 -2.63
CA ASP A 160 9.00 13.65 -3.46
C ASP A 160 8.98 13.10 -4.90
N TYR A 161 7.80 12.76 -5.42
CA TYR A 161 7.66 12.20 -6.76
C TYR A 161 6.39 12.71 -7.48
N PRO A 162 6.54 13.26 -8.70
CA PRO A 162 7.76 13.34 -9.51
C PRO A 162 8.77 14.39 -8.99
N VAL A 163 10.07 14.11 -9.14
CA VAL A 163 11.20 14.89 -8.56
C VAL A 163 11.34 16.35 -9.08
N THR A 164 10.45 16.78 -9.96
CA THR A 164 10.40 18.13 -10.56
C THR A 164 9.16 18.94 -10.14
N ALA A 165 8.24 18.34 -9.39
CA ALA A 165 7.07 19.01 -8.82
C ALA A 165 7.42 19.66 -7.47
N ASP A 166 6.55 20.51 -6.94
CA ASP A 166 6.76 21.14 -5.62
C ASP A 166 6.29 20.19 -4.51
N ALA A 167 7.13 19.94 -3.49
CA ALA A 167 6.81 19.05 -2.37
C ALA A 167 5.63 19.52 -1.49
N SER A 168 5.09 20.73 -1.75
CA SER A 168 3.86 21.24 -1.15
C SER A 168 2.59 20.99 -1.99
N GLU A 169 2.72 20.54 -3.25
CA GLU A 169 1.58 20.14 -4.09
C GLU A 169 0.97 18.81 -3.58
N PRO A 170 -0.37 18.67 -3.58
CA PRO A 170 -1.04 17.47 -3.10
C PRO A 170 -0.52 16.19 -3.78
N GLY A 171 -0.20 15.19 -2.97
CA GLY A 171 0.24 13.88 -3.48
C GLY A 171 1.67 13.80 -4.02
N VAL A 172 2.44 14.89 -4.05
CA VAL A 172 3.86 14.86 -4.49
C VAL A 172 4.77 14.25 -3.43
N ALA A 173 4.67 14.70 -2.18
CA ALA A 173 5.53 14.27 -1.08
C ALA A 173 5.03 12.96 -0.43
N ARG A 174 5.85 11.91 -0.43
CA ARG A 174 5.45 10.52 -0.09
C ARG A 174 6.25 9.92 1.07
N GLY A 175 7.40 10.51 1.40
CA GLY A 175 8.16 10.18 2.60
C GLY A 175 9.27 11.21 2.86
N THR A 176 10.35 10.76 3.50
CA THR A 176 11.46 11.61 3.96
C THR A 176 12.75 11.45 3.16
N CYS A 177 12.75 10.69 2.06
CA CYS A 177 13.92 10.57 1.19
C CYS A 177 14.23 11.90 0.50
N ALA A 178 15.52 12.19 0.32
CA ALA A 178 15.93 13.17 -0.68
C ALA A 178 15.74 12.56 -2.07
N THR A 179 15.39 13.38 -3.08
CA THR A 179 15.18 12.95 -4.47
C THR A 179 16.45 12.45 -5.21
N THR A 180 17.52 12.15 -4.47
CA THR A 180 18.82 11.65 -4.93
C THR A 180 19.24 10.35 -4.22
N THR A 181 18.36 9.69 -3.47
CA THR A 181 18.59 8.35 -2.90
C THR A 181 17.94 7.26 -3.76
N GLY A 182 18.03 5.99 -3.34
CA GLY A 182 17.35 4.86 -4.00
C GLY A 182 18.01 4.33 -5.27
N ILE A 183 19.16 4.89 -5.67
CA ILE A 183 19.97 4.40 -6.79
C ILE A 183 20.41 2.95 -6.49
N PRO A 184 20.11 1.95 -7.34
CA PRO A 184 20.31 0.54 -7.00
C PRO A 184 21.74 0.17 -6.61
N ASP A 185 22.75 0.67 -7.34
CA ASP A 185 24.16 0.38 -7.03
C ASP A 185 24.58 0.96 -5.67
N ASP A 186 24.13 2.17 -5.35
CA ASP A 186 24.42 2.82 -4.06
C ASP A 186 23.76 2.02 -2.92
N VAL A 187 22.46 1.73 -3.03
CA VAL A 187 21.70 0.95 -2.02
C VAL A 187 22.31 -0.43 -1.78
N ILE A 188 22.69 -1.15 -2.84
CA ILE A 188 23.32 -2.48 -2.73
C ILE A 188 24.73 -2.39 -2.10
N SER A 189 25.42 -1.26 -2.25
CA SER A 189 26.75 -1.04 -1.66
C SER A 189 26.73 -0.56 -0.20
N GLU A 190 25.73 0.25 0.16
CA GLU A 190 25.57 0.85 1.49
C GLU A 190 24.83 -0.10 2.46
N GLN A 191 23.86 -0.88 1.97
CA GLN A 191 22.99 -1.74 2.77
C GLN A 191 23.03 -3.22 2.30
N PRO A 192 24.23 -3.85 2.19
CA PRO A 192 24.36 -5.22 1.67
C PRO A 192 23.77 -6.29 2.60
N ASP A 193 23.62 -5.98 3.89
CA ASP A 193 23.08 -6.87 4.92
C ASP A 193 21.58 -6.58 5.24
N ALA A 194 20.92 -5.71 4.46
CA ALA A 194 19.51 -5.37 4.64
C ALA A 194 18.60 -6.61 4.59
N THR A 195 17.71 -6.73 5.57
CA THR A 195 16.77 -7.87 5.64
C THR A 195 15.36 -7.45 6.02
N VAL A 196 14.39 -8.11 5.37
CA VAL A 196 12.98 -8.09 5.77
C VAL A 196 12.58 -9.44 6.33
N VAL A 197 11.95 -9.44 7.50
CA VAL A 197 11.30 -10.61 8.07
C VAL A 197 9.80 -10.56 7.76
N PHE A 198 9.22 -11.70 7.36
CA PHE A 198 7.78 -11.91 7.34
C PHE A 198 7.45 -13.17 8.14
N SER A 199 6.65 -13.06 9.20
CA SER A 199 6.30 -14.20 10.08
C SER A 199 4.89 -14.08 10.67
N ASN A 200 4.41 -15.15 11.33
CA ASN A 200 3.06 -15.27 11.93
C ASN A 200 1.94 -14.77 10.99
N ILE A 201 2.02 -15.15 9.71
CA ILE A 201 0.98 -14.89 8.71
C ILE A 201 -0.27 -15.66 9.10
N ARG A 202 -1.35 -14.93 9.37
CA ARG A 202 -2.69 -15.45 9.66
C ARG A 202 -3.66 -14.95 8.61
N PHE A 203 -4.68 -15.77 8.35
CA PHE A 203 -5.66 -15.62 7.29
C PHE A 203 -6.98 -16.26 7.74
N GLY A 204 -8.10 -15.54 7.58
CA GLY A 204 -9.41 -15.99 8.02
C GLY A 204 -10.48 -14.91 7.84
N ASP A 205 -11.58 -15.07 8.57
CA ASP A 205 -12.70 -14.15 8.66
C ASP A 205 -12.29 -12.85 9.36
N ILE A 206 -12.98 -11.73 9.06
CA ILE A 206 -12.73 -10.43 9.68
C ILE A 206 -12.87 -10.56 11.20
N GLY A 207 -11.87 -10.09 11.94
CA GLY A 207 -11.79 -10.21 13.41
C GLY A 207 -11.12 -11.50 13.94
N THR A 208 -10.97 -12.56 13.14
CA THR A 208 -10.45 -13.85 13.64
C THR A 208 -8.92 -13.94 13.73
N THR A 209 -8.18 -13.04 13.08
CA THR A 209 -6.71 -13.08 13.04
C THR A 209 -6.02 -12.42 14.24
N HIS A 210 -6.79 -11.91 15.21
CA HIS A 210 -6.33 -11.11 16.35
C HIS A 210 -6.53 -11.85 17.68
N GLY A 211 -5.77 -11.45 18.69
CA GLY A 211 -5.67 -12.13 19.98
C GLY A 211 -4.23 -12.11 20.46
N LEU A 212 -3.95 -11.74 21.71
CA LEU A 212 -4.81 -11.94 22.89
C LEU A 212 -5.39 -10.65 23.52
N GLU A 213 -6.69 -10.42 23.36
CA GLU A 213 -7.57 -10.10 24.51
C GLU A 213 -9.05 -10.42 24.19
N GLN A 214 -9.94 -10.36 25.18
CA GLN A 214 -11.29 -10.92 25.11
C GLN A 214 -12.37 -9.87 24.82
N HIS A 215 -13.10 -9.99 23.71
CA HIS A 215 -14.45 -9.43 23.59
C HIS A 215 -15.41 -10.39 22.89
N ASN A 216 -16.66 -10.41 23.36
CA ASN A 216 -17.73 -11.21 22.76
C ASN A 216 -18.12 -10.63 21.41
N VAL A 217 -17.82 -11.34 20.32
CA VAL A 217 -18.37 -11.06 18.99
C VAL A 217 -19.22 -12.26 18.59
N GLN A 218 -20.55 -12.06 18.59
CA GLN A 218 -21.41 -12.81 17.68
C GLN A 218 -21.50 -11.98 16.41
N ASP A 219 -20.84 -12.45 15.35
CA ASP A 219 -21.47 -12.78 14.07
C ASP A 219 -20.42 -13.41 13.14
N TYR A 220 -20.86 -14.03 12.04
CA TYR A 220 -20.05 -14.95 11.23
C TYR A 220 -19.68 -14.37 9.85
N ASN A 221 -18.62 -14.96 9.27
CA ASN A 221 -18.28 -15.11 7.83
C ASN A 221 -17.14 -14.24 7.25
N VAL A 222 -16.07 -14.94 6.86
CA VAL A 222 -15.10 -14.74 5.76
C VAL A 222 -15.28 -13.48 4.91
N PHE A 223 -14.28 -12.63 4.68
CA PHE A 223 -12.87 -12.93 4.27
C PHE A 223 -12.06 -11.59 4.29
N ARG A 224 -10.73 -11.42 4.10
CA ARG A 224 -9.45 -12.18 4.16
C ARG A 224 -8.43 -11.25 4.85
N ILE A 225 -7.29 -11.75 5.37
CA ILE A 225 -6.23 -10.94 6.00
C ILE A 225 -4.83 -11.55 5.74
N PHE A 226 -3.77 -10.73 5.73
CA PHE A 226 -2.37 -11.15 5.91
C PHE A 226 -1.77 -10.43 7.12
N ASN A 227 -1.50 -11.15 8.22
CA ASN A 227 -0.67 -10.60 9.31
C ASN A 227 0.80 -10.56 8.89
N PHE A 228 1.39 -9.38 8.71
CA PHE A 228 2.83 -9.24 8.51
C PHE A 228 3.52 -8.85 9.82
N TYR A 229 4.48 -9.67 10.25
CA TYR A 229 5.42 -9.34 11.34
C TYR A 229 6.75 -8.94 10.73
N GLY A 230 6.86 -7.65 10.42
CA GLY A 230 8.08 -7.03 9.92
C GLY A 230 9.12 -6.86 11.02
N TYR A 231 10.37 -7.12 10.68
CA TYR A 231 11.50 -6.37 11.21
C TYR A 231 12.21 -5.79 10.00
N ILE A 232 12.50 -4.50 10.03
CA ILE A 232 13.47 -3.87 9.14
C ILE A 232 14.76 -3.84 9.95
N TYR A 233 15.79 -4.53 9.47
CA TYR A 233 17.17 -4.26 9.83
C TYR A 233 17.82 -3.66 8.61
N ASP A 234 18.38 -2.47 8.80
CA ASP A 234 18.92 -1.57 7.79
C ASP A 234 17.84 -0.80 6.98
N ASP A 235 18.00 0.52 6.92
CA ASP A 235 16.88 1.46 7.00
C ASP A 235 16.70 2.37 5.76
N ASN A 236 16.77 1.85 4.52
CA ASN A 236 16.20 2.56 3.36
C ASN A 236 15.50 1.58 2.39
N PHE A 237 14.67 0.67 2.93
CA PHE A 237 14.08 -0.42 2.15
C PHE A 237 12.60 -0.25 1.77
N SER A 238 12.32 -0.30 0.47
CA SER A 238 10.99 -0.32 -0.16
C SER A 238 10.31 -1.69 -0.09
N VAL A 239 9.90 -2.08 1.12
CA VAL A 239 9.18 -3.35 1.34
C VAL A 239 7.75 -3.25 0.77
N ASN A 240 7.51 -3.84 -0.40
CA ASN A 240 6.16 -3.90 -0.97
C ASN A 240 5.28 -4.91 -0.22
N VAL A 241 4.62 -4.39 0.83
CA VAL A 241 3.39 -4.89 1.44
C VAL A 241 2.31 -3.82 1.19
N ASP A 242 2.15 -3.46 -0.08
CA ASP A 242 1.42 -2.32 -0.66
C ASP A 242 1.84 -0.91 -0.17
N GLN A 243 2.10 -0.69 1.13
CA GLN A 243 2.12 0.64 1.76
C GLN A 243 3.06 0.72 3.00
N LEU A 244 4.35 0.38 2.86
CA LEU A 244 5.35 0.59 3.91
C LEU A 244 6.33 1.67 3.45
N HIS A 245 6.59 2.67 4.29
CA HIS A 245 7.39 3.85 3.95
C HIS A 245 8.52 4.04 4.97
N GLY A 246 9.66 4.51 4.51
CA GLY A 246 10.71 4.97 5.40
C GLY A 246 12.00 5.27 4.66
N CYS A 247 12.56 6.43 4.94
CA CYS A 247 13.84 6.87 4.43
C CYS A 247 14.69 7.40 5.58
N PHE A 248 15.71 6.63 5.92
CA PHE A 248 16.41 6.74 7.19
C PHE A 248 17.92 6.66 6.92
N LYS A 249 18.55 7.83 6.84
CA LYS A 249 19.99 7.95 6.69
C LYS A 249 20.69 7.74 8.03
N PHE A 250 21.59 6.77 8.09
CA PHE A 250 22.47 6.58 9.25
C PHE A 250 23.61 7.60 9.29
N TYR A 251 24.17 7.75 10.49
CA TYR A 251 25.47 8.33 10.80
C TYR A 251 26.19 7.42 11.81
#